data_AF-A0A530L5B8-F1
#
_entry.id   AF-A0A530L5B8-F1
#
_cell.length_a   1.000
_cell.length_b   1.000
_cell.length_c   1.000
_cell.angle_alpha   90.00
_cell.angle_beta   90.00
_cell.angle_gamma   90.00
#
_symmetry.space_group_name_H-M   'P 1'
#
loop_
_entity.id
_entity.type
_entity.pdbx_description
1 polymer ?
#
loop_
_entity_poly.entity_id
_entity_poly.type
_entity_poly.pdbx_seq_one_letter_code
_entity_poly.pdbx_strand_id
1 'polypeptide(L)' 'MPSSHVDVATEHASRYLQQLCKHWAHKFPVEFDPNHGTIDLTLGRTVLDADPAALHIAVTTDEAGSL' A
#
# COMPACT_ATOMS: atom_id res chain seq x y z
N MET A 1 15.14 3.27 8.73
CA MET A 1 13.85 3.30 8.02
C MET A 1 12.86 2.55 8.87
N PRO A 2 12.09 3.22 9.73
CA PRO A 2 11.06 2.55 10.49
C PRO A 2 9.95 2.10 9.52
N SER A 3 9.33 0.97 9.83
CA SER A 3 8.28 0.37 9.01
C SER A 3 7.11 -0.07 9.88
N SER A 4 5.90 0.15 9.39
CA SER A 4 4.67 -0.33 10.01
C SER A 4 3.94 -1.25 9.02
N HIS A 5 3.31 -2.30 9.54
CA HIS A 5 2.59 -3.29 8.74
C HIS A 5 1.23 -3.61 9.36
N VAL A 6 0.24 -3.84 8.52
CA VAL A 6 -1.10 -4.27 8.92
C VAL A 6 -1.68 -5.23 7.91
N ASP A 7 -2.36 -6.26 8.43
CA ASP A 7 -3.10 -7.23 7.64
C ASP A 7 -4.59 -6.99 7.85
N VAL A 8 -5.31 -6.72 6.76
CA VAL A 8 -6.74 -6.53 6.78
C VAL A 8 -7.40 -7.77 6.20
N ALA A 9 -8.00 -8.60 7.05
CA ALA A 9 -8.74 -9.78 6.62
C ALA A 9 -9.93 -9.39 5.72
N THR A 10 -9.89 -9.80 4.46
CA THR A 10 -10.94 -9.52 3.47
C THR A 10 -10.78 -10.39 2.22
N GLU A 11 -11.91 -10.84 1.67
CA GLU A 11 -11.95 -11.53 0.38
C GLU A 11 -11.89 -10.57 -0.83
N HIS A 12 -11.79 -9.26 -0.57
CA HIS A 12 -11.82 -8.20 -1.59
C HIS A 12 -10.50 -7.46 -1.74
N ALA A 13 -9.40 -8.07 -1.30
CA ALA A 13 -8.08 -7.43 -1.23
C ALA A 13 -7.65 -6.83 -2.58
N SER A 14 -7.74 -7.60 -3.67
CA SER A 14 -7.39 -7.14 -5.02
C SER A 14 -8.20 -5.92 -5.46
N ARG A 15 -9.49 -5.88 -5.11
CA ARG A 15 -10.37 -4.76 -5.44
C ARG A 15 -9.96 -3.51 -4.67
N TYR A 16 -9.70 -3.64 -3.36
CA TYR A 16 -9.32 -2.52 -2.51
C TYR A 16 -7.94 -1.97 -2.88
N LEU A 17 -6.97 -2.85 -3.14
CA LEU A 17 -5.65 -2.47 -3.64
C LEU A 17 -5.78 -1.58 -4.88
N GLN A 18 -6.49 -2.05 -5.90
CA GLN A 18 -6.65 -1.29 -7.15
C GLN A 18 -7.40 0.03 -6.94
N GLN A 19 -8.40 0.07 -6.04
CA GLN A 19 -9.13 1.31 -5.72
C GLN A 19 -8.21 2.32 -5.03
N LEU A 20 -7.40 1.89 -4.06
CA LEU A 20 -6.45 2.74 -3.36
C LEU A 20 -5.37 3.25 -4.32
N CYS A 21 -4.78 2.37 -5.13
CA CYS A 21 -3.77 2.76 -6.11
C CYS A 21 -4.32 3.78 -7.12
N LYS A 22 -5.51 3.54 -7.68
CA LYS A 22 -6.17 4.53 -8.57
C LYS A 22 -6.51 5.83 -7.86
N HIS A 23 -6.93 5.75 -6.59
CA HIS A 23 -7.19 6.93 -5.79
C HIS A 23 -5.92 7.75 -5.62
N TRP A 24 -4.76 7.16 -5.35
CA TRP A 24 -3.53 7.94 -5.12
C TRP A 24 -2.77 8.34 -6.38
N ALA A 25 -3.03 7.68 -7.51
CA ALA A 25 -2.38 7.96 -8.80
C ALA A 25 -2.62 9.38 -9.35
N HIS A 26 -3.59 10.13 -8.80
CA HIS A 26 -3.78 11.54 -9.17
C HIS A 26 -2.75 12.48 -8.54
N LYS A 27 -2.08 12.06 -7.46
CA LYS A 27 -1.18 12.91 -6.66
C LYS A 27 0.23 12.35 -6.54
N PHE A 28 0.39 11.04 -6.60
CA PHE A 28 1.65 10.35 -6.35
C PHE A 28 2.00 9.38 -7.48
N PRO A 29 3.30 9.06 -7.66
CA PRO A 29 3.70 7.92 -8.47
C PRO A 29 3.11 6.64 -7.88
N VAL A 30 2.42 5.88 -8.73
CA VAL A 30 1.79 4.62 -8.36
C VAL A 30 2.02 3.60 -9.46
N GLU A 31 2.44 2.41 -9.08
CA GLU A 31 2.50 1.22 -9.93
C GLU A 31 1.66 0.13 -9.29
N PHE A 32 0.80 -0.54 -10.06
CA PHE A 32 -0.02 -1.63 -9.52
C PHE A 32 -0.51 -2.61 -10.57
N ASP A 33 -0.77 -3.82 -10.11
CA ASP A 33 -1.52 -4.87 -10.77
C ASP A 33 -2.63 -5.39 -9.82
N PRO A 34 -3.38 -6.45 -10.15
CA PRO A 34 -4.43 -6.97 -9.25
C PRO A 34 -3.93 -7.53 -7.91
N ASN A 35 -2.64 -7.83 -7.77
CA ASN A 35 -2.06 -8.54 -6.63
C ASN A 35 -1.01 -7.71 -5.89
N HIS A 36 -0.40 -6.71 -6.52
CA HIS A 36 0.63 -5.88 -5.93
C HIS A 36 0.45 -4.41 -6.30
N GLY A 37 0.75 -3.51 -5.36
CA GLY A 37 0.71 -2.07 -5.57
C GLY A 37 1.79 -1.34 -4.77
N THR A 38 2.47 -0.40 -5.40
CA THR A 38 3.44 0.49 -4.77
C THR A 38 3.01 1.94 -4.94
N ILE A 39 3.07 2.73 -3.86
CA ILE A 39 2.75 4.15 -3.83
C ILE A 39 3.94 4.90 -3.22
N ASP A 40 4.51 5.84 -3.98
CA ASP A 40 5.59 6.71 -3.51
C ASP A 40 5.01 7.97 -2.87
N LEU A 41 4.84 7.94 -1.56
CA LEU A 41 4.39 9.09 -0.77
C LEU A 41 5.57 10.02 -0.47
N THR A 42 5.30 11.28 -0.15
CA THR A 42 6.36 12.24 0.23
C THR A 42 7.13 11.86 1.50
N LEU A 43 6.53 11.04 2.35
CA LEU A 43 7.08 10.63 3.65
C LEU A 43 7.74 9.24 3.61
N GLY A 44 7.64 8.55 2.47
CA GLY A 44 8.15 7.19 2.29
C GLY A 44 7.33 6.37 1.30
N ARG A 45 7.52 5.05 1.32
CA ARG A 45 6.89 4.12 0.38
C ARG A 45 5.83 3.28 1.05
N THR A 46 4.68 3.14 0.40
CA THR A 46 3.62 2.20 0.78
C THR A 46 3.55 1.07 -0.22
N VAL A 47 3.56 -0.16 0.27
CA VAL A 47 3.37 -1.39 -0.49
C VAL A 47 2.05 -2.03 -0.07
N LEU A 48 1.29 -2.51 -1.04
CA LEU A 48 0.05 -3.26 -0.86
C LEU A 48 0.19 -4.60 -1.58
N ASP A 49 -0.08 -5.69 -0.87
CA ASP A 49 -0.14 -7.04 -1.44
C ASP A 49 -1.50 -7.64 -1.17
N ALA A 50 -2.13 -8.16 -2.23
CA ALA A 50 -3.46 -8.74 -2.17
C ALA A 50 -3.42 -10.26 -2.39
N ASP A 51 -3.98 -10.98 -1.44
CA ASP A 51 -4.27 -12.40 -1.56
C ASP A 51 -5.79 -12.67 -1.38
N PRO A 52 -6.26 -13.92 -1.53
CA PRO A 52 -7.69 -14.24 -1.42
C PRO A 52 -8.31 -14.00 -0.03
N ALA A 53 -7.52 -13.87 1.03
CA ALA A 53 -7.95 -13.80 2.41
C ALA A 53 -7.63 -12.46 3.10
N ALA A 54 -6.65 -11.70 2.61
CA ALA A 54 -6.22 -10.45 3.21
C ALA A 54 -5.60 -9.45 2.23
N LEU A 55 -5.69 -8.18 2.60
CA LEU A 55 -4.88 -7.10 2.06
C LEU A 55 -3.76 -6.79 3.06
N HIS A 56 -2.53 -7.02 2.65
CA HIS A 56 -1.33 -6.66 3.40
C HIS A 56 -0.91 -5.25 3.03
N ILE A 57 -0.63 -4.41 4.02
CA ILE A 57 -0.18 -3.04 3.81
C ILE A 57 1.09 -2.84 4.63
N ALA A 58 2.16 -2.40 3.96
CA ALA A 58 3.41 -2.03 4.58
C ALA A 58 3.76 -0.58 4.23
N VAL A 59 4.09 0.22 5.24
CA VAL A 59 4.54 1.61 5.06
C VAL A 59 5.94 1.72 5.63
N THR A 60 6.88 2.20 4.83
CA THR A 60 8.26 2.45 5.24
C THR A 60 8.53 3.94 5.09
N THR A 61 9.05 4.58 6.13
CA THR A 61 9.43 6.00 6.07
C THR A 61 10.93 6.16 5.94
N ASP A 62 11.33 7.22 5.24
CA ASP A 62 12.73 7.60 5.09
C ASP A 62 13.26 8.36 6.32
N GLU A 63 12.36 8.92 7.14
CA GLU A 63 12.69 9.62 8.39
C GLU A 63 12.42 8.75 9.63
N ALA A 64 13.29 8.84 10.64
CA ALA A 64 13.22 8.06 11.89
C ALA A 64 12.16 8.53 12.90
N GLY A 65 11.32 9.51 12.54
CA GLY A 65 10.38 10.15 13.45
C GLY A 65 9.00 10.36 12.83
N SER A 66 8.19 9.30 12.79
CA SER A 66 6.71 9.29 12.84
C SER A 66 6.19 8.03 12.13
N LEU A 67 5.99 6.96 12.90
CA LEU A 67 5.09 5.86 12.58
C LEU A 67 4.29 5.49 13.84
#